data_AF-A0A9E4AM27-F1
#
_entry.id   AF-A0A9E4AM27-F1
#
_cell.length_a   1.000
_cell.length_b   1.000
_cell.length_c   1.000
_cell.angle_alpha   90.00
_cell.angle_beta   90.00
_cell.angle_gamma   90.00
#
_symmetry.space_group_name_H-M   'P 1'
#
loop_
_entity.id
_entity.type
_entity.pdbx_description
1 polymer ?
#
loop_
_entity_poly.entity_id
_entity_poly.type
_entity_poly.pdbx_seq_one_letter_code
_entity_poly.pdbx_strand_id
1 'polypeptide(L)' 'MRKADKFKLQNQSNTIKLGNMLDDMWEIHVHIMLLARRYYRIFGKNLSAYRINAHVAKLKKRTKPHW' A
#
# COMPACT_ATOMS: atom_id res chain seq x y z
N MET A 1 -26.50 14.80 -26.70
CA MET A 1 -25.20 14.46 -26.08
C MET A 1 -25.34 14.66 -24.57
N ARG A 2 -25.32 13.57 -23.77
CA ARG A 2 -25.64 13.62 -22.33
C ARG A 2 -24.54 14.37 -21.56
N LYS A 3 -24.93 15.12 -20.52
CA LYS A 3 -24.11 15.98 -19.63
C LYS A 3 -23.06 15.20 -18.79
N ALA A 4 -22.27 14.32 -19.38
CA ALA A 4 -21.22 13.57 -18.67
C ALA A 4 -19.85 14.29 -18.71
N ASP A 5 -19.60 15.12 -19.73
CA ASP A 5 -18.29 15.79 -19.90
C ASP A 5 -18.00 16.90 -18.88
N LYS A 6 -19.02 17.34 -18.12
CA LYS A 6 -18.88 18.48 -17.21
C LYS A 6 -18.23 18.13 -15.86
N PHE A 7 -18.20 16.85 -15.47
CA PHE A 7 -17.69 16.42 -14.17
C PHE A 7 -16.52 15.46 -14.37
N LYS A 8 -15.31 16.00 -14.50
CA LYS A 8 -14.09 15.20 -14.49
C LYS A 8 -13.94 14.54 -13.11
N LEU A 9 -14.25 13.24 -13.02
CA LEU A 9 -14.15 12.45 -11.79
C LEU A 9 -12.76 12.53 -11.15
N GLN A 10 -11.72 12.71 -11.97
CA GLN A 10 -10.31 12.86 -11.58
C GLN A 10 -10.06 14.11 -10.72
N ASN A 11 -10.89 15.16 -10.83
CA ASN A 11 -10.71 16.43 -10.11
C ASN A 11 -11.49 16.49 -8.78
N GLN A 12 -12.19 15.42 -8.40
CA GLN A 12 -12.91 15.36 -7.14
C GLN A 12 -11.97 14.87 -6.04
N SER A 13 -11.90 15.61 -4.93
CA SER A 13 -11.04 15.31 -3.78
C SER A 13 -11.26 13.90 -3.23
N ASN A 14 -12.49 13.40 -3.25
CA ASN A 14 -12.82 12.04 -2.84
C ASN A 14 -12.18 10.98 -3.75
N THR A 15 -12.23 11.18 -5.07
CA THR A 15 -11.65 10.26 -6.05
C THR A 15 -10.13 10.23 -5.95
N ILE A 16 -9.51 11.40 -5.76
CA ILE A 16 -8.06 11.50 -5.52
C ILE A 16 -7.67 10.77 -4.23
N LYS A 17 -8.44 10.95 -3.15
CA LYS A 17 -8.20 10.26 -1.87
C LYS A 17 -8.29 8.74 -2.02
N LEU A 18 -9.27 8.25 -2.78
CA LEU A 18 -9.40 6.81 -3.08
C LEU A 18 -8.24 6.29 -3.92
N GLY A 19 -7.80 7.05 -4.93
CA GLY A 19 -6.60 6.73 -5.72
C GLY A 19 -5.37 6.57 -4.83
N ASN A 20 -5.11 7.55 -3.97
CA ASN A 20 -3.99 7.50 -3.03
C ASN A 20 -4.07 6.27 -2.09
N MET A 21 -5.26 5.94 -1.58
CA MET A 21 -5.45 4.75 -0.75
C MET A 21 -5.13 3.45 -1.50
N LEU A 22 -5.53 3.36 -2.78
CA LEU A 22 -5.23 2.20 -3.61
C LEU A 22 -3.73 2.08 -3.89
N ASP A 23 -3.07 3.21 -4.17
CA ASP A 23 -1.63 3.26 -4.36
C ASP A 23 -0.88 2.84 -3.09
N ASP A 24 -1.29 3.33 -1.92
CA ASP A 24 -0.73 2.94 -0.62
C ASP A 24 -0.91 1.44 -0.36
N MET A 25 -2.10 0.89 -0.63
CA MET A 25 -2.38 -0.55 -0.49
C MET A 25 -1.48 -1.39 -1.41
N TRP A 26 -1.28 -0.94 -2.65
CA TRP A 26 -0.40 -1.61 -3.59
C TRP A 26 1.07 -1.57 -3.13
N GLU A 27 1.56 -0.42 -2.68
CA GLU A 27 2.92 -0.27 -2.16
C GLU A 27 3.17 -1.20 -0.97
N ILE A 28 2.24 -1.24 0.00
CA ILE A 28 2.33 -2.12 1.17
C ILE A 28 2.35 -3.59 0.73
N HIS A 29 1.48 -3.98 -0.20
CA HIS A 29 1.41 -5.35 -0.71
C HIS A 29 2.74 -5.80 -1.34
N VAL A 30 3.27 -5.01 -2.27
CA VAL A 30 4.54 -5.30 -2.94
C VAL A 30 5.69 -5.37 -1.94
N HIS A 31 5.75 -4.43 -0.98
CA HIS A 31 6.77 -4.42 0.05
C HIS A 31 6.75 -5.70 0.90
N ILE A 32 5.57 -6.14 1.33
CA ILE A 32 5.41 -7.38 2.11
C ILE A 32 5.84 -8.60 1.29
N MET A 33 5.45 -8.69 0.02
CA MET A 33 5.85 -9.81 -0.86
C MET A 33 7.37 -9.89 -1.03
N LEU A 34 8.04 -8.75 -1.27
CA LEU A 34 9.49 -8.68 -1.42
C LEU A 34 10.21 -9.01 -0.11
N LEU A 35 9.70 -8.53 1.03
CA LEU A 35 10.22 -8.85 2.35
C LEU A 35 10.14 -10.35 2.64
N ALA A 36 8.98 -10.96 2.40
CA ALA A 36 8.77 -12.39 2.60
C ALA A 36 9.70 -13.23 1.71
N ARG A 37 9.83 -12.87 0.43
CA ARG A 37 10.75 -13.54 -0.51
C ARG A 37 12.20 -13.43 -0.05
N ARG A 38 12.65 -12.25 0.38
CA ARG A 38 14.00 -12.04 0.91
C ARG A 38 14.24 -12.87 2.16
N TYR A 39 13.28 -12.88 3.09
CA TYR A 39 13.41 -13.62 4.33
C TYR A 39 13.48 -15.14 4.07
N TYR A 40 12.64 -15.65 3.17
CA TYR A 40 12.67 -17.06 2.78
C TYR A 40 14.01 -17.45 2.17
N ARG A 41 14.59 -16.61 1.30
CA ARG A 41 15.93 -16.86 0.73
C ARG A 41 17.05 -16.95 1.78
N ILE A 42 16.95 -16.19 2.87
CA ILE A 42 17.99 -16.15 3.91
C ILE A 42 17.80 -17.27 4.93
N PHE A 43 16.55 -17.55 5.34
CA PHE A 43 16.26 -18.41 6.50
C PHE A 43 15.54 -19.72 6.14
N GLY A 44 15.12 -19.90 4.88
CA GLY A 44 14.36 -21.07 4.42
C GLY A 44 12.95 -21.18 5.00
N LYS A 45 12.42 -20.11 5.61
CA LYS A 45 11.13 -20.10 6.32
C LYS A 45 10.32 -18.87 5.97
N ASN A 46 8.99 -18.98 6.03
CA ASN A 46 8.08 -17.86 5.82
C ASN A 46 8.04 -16.93 7.06
N LEU A 47 7.84 -15.64 6.83
CA LEU A 47 7.66 -14.67 7.91
C LEU A 47 6.27 -14.82 8.51
N SER A 48 6.16 -14.81 9.85
CA SER A 48 4.85 -14.83 10.51
C SER A 48 4.13 -13.50 10.32
N ALA A 49 2.79 -13.55 10.23
CA ALA A 49 1.95 -12.36 10.12
C ALA A 49 2.22 -11.33 11.23
N TYR A 50 2.44 -11.79 12.46
CA TYR A 50 2.81 -10.94 13.59
C TYR A 50 4.07 -10.10 13.32
N ARG A 51 5.13 -10.72 12.78
CA ARG A 51 6.39 -10.03 12.46
C ARG A 51 6.21 -9.07 11.28
N ILE A 52 5.41 -9.43 10.28
CA ILE A 52 5.06 -8.55 9.16
C ILE A 52 4.35 -7.30 9.69
N ASN A 53 3.31 -7.47 10.51
CA ASN A 53 2.54 -6.36 11.07
C ASN A 53 3.42 -5.44 11.93
N ALA A 54 4.28 -6.00 12.78
CA ALA A 54 5.23 -5.22 13.58
C ALA A 54 6.23 -4.45 12.69
N HIS A 55 6.65 -5.03 11.57
CA HIS A 55 7.52 -4.36 10.59
C HIS A 55 6.81 -3.19 9.91
N VAL A 56 5.60 -3.40 9.41
CA VAL A 56 4.79 -2.34 8.77
C VAL A 56 4.50 -1.21 9.76
N ALA A 57 4.14 -1.51 11.01
CA ALA A 57 3.92 -0.50 12.04
C ALA A 57 5.17 0.37 12.30
N LYS A 58 6.37 -0.22 12.25
CA LYS A 58 7.63 0.54 12.36
C LYS A 58 7.86 1.45 11.16
N LEU A 59 7.56 0.98 9.95
CA LEU A 59 7.66 1.81 8.74
C LEU A 59 6.68 2.98 8.78
N LYS A 60 5.42 2.72 9.17
CA LYS A 60 4.39 3.74 9.36
C LYS A 60 4.86 4.85 10.31
N LYS A 61 5.50 4.47 11.42
CA LYS A 61 6.01 5.45 12.41
C LYS A 61 7.22 6.26 11.92
N ARG A 62 8.06 5.72 11.02
CA ARG A 62 9.38 6.30 10.71
C ARG A 62 9.49 6.88 9.31
N THR A 63 9.13 6.11 8.29
CA THR A 63 9.51 6.40 6.89
C THR A 63 8.31 6.54 5.98
N LYS A 64 7.16 5.94 6.35
CA LYS A 64 5.98 5.83 5.50
C LYS A 64 4.70 6.19 6.28
N PRO A 65 4.56 7.43 6.79
CA PRO A 65 3.42 7.83 7.62
C PRO A 65 2.07 7.82 6.89
N HIS A 66 2.07 7.82 5.56
CA HIS A 66 0.87 7.69 4.73
C HIS A 66 0.38 6.23 4.61
N TRP A 67 1.27 5.25 4.80
CA TRP A 67 0.90 3.83 4.90
C TRP A 67 0.14 3.53 6.20
#